data_AF-A0AAN8KSX1-F1
#
_entry.id   AF-A0AAN8KSX1-F1
#
_cell.length_a   1.000
_cell.length_b   1.000
_cell.length_c   1.000
_cell.angle_alpha   90.00
_cell.angle_beta   90.00
_cell.angle_gamma   90.00
#
_symmetry.space_group_name_H-M   'P 1'
#
loop_
_entity.id
_entity.type
_entity.pdbx_description
1 polymer ?
#
loop_
_entity_poly.entity_id
_entity_poly.type
_entity_poly.pdbx_seq_one_letter_code
_entity_poly.pdbx_strand_id
1 'polypeptide(L)'
;MASDSPRRPSRCAGGVVVRAQAATEQSYMESVVTFLQDVVPQAYTGAPPTDEKEKIVWVRFEKADINDTSRSPEFLEMHSGSSDPPLCLMIGYADGMQIWSISLGGEAKELFSVRHGPVRAAHILPAPHISPLMIDGFADKRPLLGVCKSTGSSG
;
A
#
# COMPACT_ATOMS: atom_id res chain seq x y z
N MET A 1 1.37 28.38 17.96
CA MET A 1 0.29 27.38 18.10
C MET A 1 0.05 26.80 16.72
N ALA A 2 0.54 25.59 16.46
CA ALA A 2 0.45 24.96 15.16
C ALA A 2 -0.89 24.20 15.08
N SER A 3 -1.73 24.60 14.14
CA SER A 3 -2.98 23.96 13.83
C SER A 3 -2.69 22.55 13.30
N ASP A 4 -3.11 21.52 14.04
CA ASP A 4 -3.07 20.15 13.58
C ASP A 4 -3.95 20.03 12.32
N SER A 5 -3.33 19.69 11.20
CA SER A 5 -4.01 19.23 9.99
C SER A 5 -4.66 17.88 10.31
N PRO A 6 -5.84 17.55 9.76
CA PRO A 6 -6.47 16.24 9.95
C PRO A 6 -5.70 15.15 9.16
N ARG A 7 -4.40 15.03 9.43
CA ARG A 7 -3.54 13.98 8.89
C ARG A 7 -3.86 12.73 9.68
N ARG A 8 -4.35 11.71 8.97
CA ARG A 8 -4.45 10.36 9.52
C ARG A 8 -3.15 10.06 10.28
N PRO A 9 -3.22 9.78 11.60
CA PRO A 9 -2.01 9.47 12.36
C PRO A 9 -1.34 8.29 11.68
N SER A 10 -0.06 8.46 11.32
CA SER A 10 0.81 7.34 10.97
C SER A 10 0.88 6.44 12.19
N ARG A 11 0.02 5.43 12.24
CA ARG A 11 -0.04 4.47 13.35
C ARG A 11 0.97 3.38 13.03
N CYS A 12 2.14 3.47 13.65
CA CYS A 12 3.17 2.43 13.61
C CYS A 12 2.76 1.12 14.33
N ALA A 13 1.49 0.92 14.69
CA ALA A 13 1.01 -0.32 15.29
C ALA A 13 -0.45 -0.57 14.87
N GLY A 14 -0.64 -1.49 13.92
CA GLY A 14 -1.94 -1.90 13.39
C GLY A 14 -2.42 -1.02 12.24
N GLY A 15 -1.80 -1.17 11.07
CA GLY A 15 -2.20 -0.46 9.84
C GLY A 15 -3.67 -0.67 9.48
N VAL A 16 -4.19 0.23 8.63
CA VAL A 16 -5.60 0.28 8.24
C VAL A 16 -6.05 -1.06 7.63
N VAL A 17 -7.23 -1.53 8.03
CA VAL A 17 -7.88 -2.69 7.42
C VAL A 17 -9.10 -2.22 6.62
N VAL A 18 -9.18 -2.65 5.38
CA VAL A 18 -10.29 -2.39 4.45
C VAL A 18 -10.93 -3.74 4.14
N ARG A 19 -12.21 -3.88 4.46
CA ARG A 19 -12.97 -5.09 4.13
C ARG A 19 -13.27 -5.13 2.64
N ALA A 20 -13.41 -6.35 2.10
CA ALA A 20 -13.90 -6.52 0.75
C ALA A 20 -15.27 -5.86 0.58
N GLN A 21 -15.41 -5.12 -0.51
CA GLN A 21 -16.66 -4.54 -0.94
C GLN A 21 -16.96 -5.08 -2.34
N ALA A 22 -18.22 -5.42 -2.61
CA ALA A 22 -18.64 -5.78 -3.95
C ALA A 22 -18.34 -4.60 -4.89
N ALA A 23 -17.72 -4.87 -6.05
CA ALA A 23 -17.55 -3.87 -7.07
C ALA A 23 -18.94 -3.47 -7.59
N THR A 24 -19.39 -2.28 -7.22
CA THR A 24 -20.61 -1.68 -7.77
C THR A 24 -20.21 -0.84 -8.96
N GLU A 25 -20.83 -1.08 -10.12
CA GLU A 25 -20.67 -0.17 -11.24
C GLU A 25 -21.21 1.21 -10.85
N GLN A 26 -20.54 2.26 -11.31
CA GLN A 26 -21.01 3.61 -11.11
C GLN A 26 -22.36 3.75 -11.82
N SER A 27 -23.40 4.11 -11.08
CA SER A 27 -24.70 4.32 -11.68
C SER A 27 -24.65 5.47 -12.69
N TYR A 28 -25.51 5.42 -13.72
CA TYR A 28 -25.63 6.54 -14.67
C TYR A 28 -25.84 7.89 -13.96
N MET A 29 -26.61 7.91 -12.86
CA MET A 29 -26.84 9.12 -12.07
C MET A 29 -25.56 9.60 -11.36
N GLU A 30 -24.80 8.70 -10.75
CA GLU A 30 -23.49 9.03 -10.16
C GLU A 30 -22.49 9.51 -11.21
N SER A 31 -22.52 8.94 -12.42
CA SER A 31 -21.69 9.38 -13.54
C SER A 31 -22.03 10.81 -13.96
N VAL A 32 -23.32 11.17 -14.05
CA VAL A 32 -23.78 12.54 -14.34
C VAL A 32 -23.36 13.51 -13.24
N VAL A 33 -23.53 13.13 -11.96
CA VAL A 33 -23.11 13.97 -10.82
C VAL A 33 -21.61 14.22 -10.83
N THR A 34 -20.81 13.18 -11.11
CA THR A 34 -19.35 13.30 -11.19
C THR A 34 -18.94 14.21 -12.35
N PHE A 35 -19.56 14.05 -13.52
CA PHE A 35 -19.32 14.93 -14.67
C PHE A 35 -19.60 16.40 -14.34
N LEU A 36 -20.72 16.69 -13.67
CA LEU A 36 -21.04 18.06 -13.25
C LEU A 36 -20.01 18.61 -12.26
N GLN A 37 -19.52 17.80 -11.33
CA GLN A 37 -18.47 18.20 -10.40
C GLN A 37 -17.13 18.47 -11.09
N ASP A 38 -16.82 17.72 -12.15
CA ASP A 38 -15.59 17.85 -12.93
C ASP A 38 -15.60 19.09 -13.85
N VAL A 39 -16.76 19.45 -14.40
CA VAL A 39 -16.87 20.57 -15.37
C VAL A 39 -17.26 21.91 -14.75
N VAL A 40 -17.89 21.92 -13.56
CA VAL A 40 -18.28 23.16 -12.89
C VAL A 40 -17.06 23.77 -12.19
N PRO A 41 -16.65 25.01 -12.50
CA PRO A 41 -15.52 25.64 -11.84
C PRO A 41 -15.77 25.74 -10.33
N GLN A 42 -14.90 25.09 -9.55
CA GLN A 42 -14.90 25.07 -8.08
C GLN A 42 -14.88 26.49 -7.45
N ALA A 43 -14.53 27.51 -8.23
CA ALA A 43 -14.57 28.92 -7.83
C ALA A 43 -15.98 29.43 -7.44
N TYR A 44 -17.06 28.79 -7.92
CA TYR A 44 -18.43 29.24 -7.64
C TYR A 44 -19.12 28.49 -6.50
N THR A 45 -18.60 27.33 -6.07
CA THR A 45 -19.28 26.44 -5.12
C THR A 45 -18.81 26.60 -3.67
N GLY A 46 -17.75 27.38 -3.42
CA GLY A 46 -17.26 27.67 -2.06
C GLY A 46 -16.81 26.45 -1.26
N ALA A 47 -16.73 25.28 -1.90
CA ALA A 47 -16.22 24.06 -1.28
C ALA A 47 -14.72 24.24 -1.04
N PRO A 48 -14.19 23.85 0.13
CA PRO A 48 -12.75 23.83 0.34
C PRO A 48 -12.11 22.98 -0.76
N PRO A 49 -10.93 23.36 -1.29
CA PRO A 49 -10.25 22.58 -2.31
C PRO A 49 -10.19 21.13 -1.82
N THR A 50 -10.84 20.24 -2.56
CA THR A 50 -10.83 18.82 -2.23
C THR A 50 -9.39 18.40 -2.11
N ASP A 51 -9.04 17.91 -0.92
CA ASP A 51 -7.77 17.26 -0.55
C ASP A 51 -7.01 16.81 -1.79
N GLU A 52 -5.81 17.35 -2.05
CA GLU A 52 -5.04 17.02 -3.26
C GLU A 52 -4.99 15.49 -3.39
N LYS A 53 -5.77 14.96 -4.33
CA LYS A 53 -6.03 13.52 -4.42
C LYS A 53 -4.69 12.81 -4.54
N GLU A 54 -4.35 12.00 -3.55
CA GLU A 54 -3.06 11.32 -3.47
C GLU A 54 -2.72 10.67 -4.81
N LYS A 55 -1.74 11.24 -5.52
CA LYS A 55 -1.43 10.82 -6.89
C LYS A 55 -0.65 9.52 -6.87
N ILE A 56 -1.28 8.43 -7.30
CA ILE A 56 -0.61 7.14 -7.52
C ILE A 56 0.31 7.28 -8.75
N VAL A 57 1.58 6.95 -8.57
CA VAL A 57 2.63 6.99 -9.61
C VAL A 57 2.90 5.58 -10.15
N TRP A 58 2.88 4.57 -9.28
CA TRP A 58 3.02 3.18 -9.68
C TRP A 58 2.32 2.25 -8.71
N VAL A 59 1.96 1.07 -9.20
CA VAL A 59 1.36 -0.02 -8.42
C VAL A 59 2.04 -1.32 -8.85
N ARG A 60 2.37 -2.19 -7.90
CA ARG A 60 2.99 -3.49 -8.16
C ARG A 60 2.51 -4.54 -7.17
N PHE A 61 2.34 -5.77 -7.65
CA PHE A 61 2.30 -6.93 -6.80
C PHE A 61 3.71 -7.47 -6.64
N GLU A 62 4.12 -7.75 -5.41
CA GLU A 62 5.42 -8.33 -5.10
C GLU A 62 5.31 -9.78 -4.65
N LYS A 63 6.31 -10.58 -5.03
CA LYS A 63 6.51 -11.91 -4.47
C LYS A 63 7.59 -11.79 -3.39
N ALA A 64 7.19 -12.00 -2.14
CA ALA A 64 8.03 -11.86 -0.95
C ALA A 64 7.82 -13.06 -0.03
N ASP A 65 8.65 -13.20 1.01
CA ASP A 65 8.53 -14.33 1.93
C ASP A 65 7.12 -14.45 2.55
N ILE A 66 6.44 -13.31 2.78
CA ILE A 66 5.04 -13.27 3.28
C ILE A 66 4.02 -13.96 2.37
N ASN A 67 4.35 -14.17 1.09
CA ASN A 67 3.51 -14.87 0.14
C ASN A 67 4.22 -15.99 -0.62
N ASP A 68 5.28 -16.54 -0.02
CA ASP A 68 5.99 -17.71 -0.54
C ASP A 68 5.56 -18.98 0.22
N THR A 69 4.58 -19.69 -0.35
CA THR A 69 4.09 -20.98 0.18
C THR A 69 5.18 -22.04 0.36
N SER A 70 6.31 -21.94 -0.34
CA SER A 70 7.42 -22.88 -0.18
C SER A 70 8.23 -22.66 1.10
N ARG A 71 8.17 -21.46 1.67
CA ARG A 71 8.95 -21.04 2.85
C ARG A 71 8.14 -20.97 4.13
N SER A 72 6.81 -20.92 4.03
CA SER A 72 5.90 -20.81 5.18
C SER A 72 4.78 -21.85 5.09
N PRO A 73 5.10 -23.13 5.36
CA PRO A 73 4.13 -24.24 5.33
C PRO A 73 3.02 -24.10 6.37
N GLU A 74 3.21 -23.29 7.42
CA GLU A 74 2.19 -22.98 8.43
C GLU A 74 0.94 -22.28 7.86
N PHE A 75 1.03 -21.60 6.72
CA PHE A 75 -0.15 -21.05 6.03
C PHE A 75 -1.07 -22.15 5.50
N LEU A 76 -0.53 -23.33 5.20
CA LEU A 76 -1.25 -24.48 4.68
C LEU A 76 -2.19 -25.11 5.73
N GLU A 77 -1.83 -24.99 7.01
CA GLU A 77 -2.56 -25.65 8.11
C GLU A 77 -3.65 -24.77 8.75
N MET A 78 -3.53 -23.44 8.71
CA MET A 78 -4.49 -22.55 9.38
C MET A 78 -5.75 -22.21 8.58
N HIS A 79 -5.74 -22.37 7.25
CA HIS A 79 -6.81 -21.87 6.39
C HIS A 79 -7.49 -23.04 5.70
N SER A 80 -8.64 -23.44 6.24
CA SER A 80 -9.51 -24.53 5.80
C SER A 80 -9.84 -24.49 4.29
N GLY A 81 -8.93 -25.01 3.45
CA GLY A 81 -9.19 -25.38 2.06
C GLY A 81 -8.71 -24.44 0.97
N SER A 82 -8.12 -23.27 1.28
CA SER A 82 -7.50 -22.41 0.26
C SER A 82 -6.00 -22.29 0.50
N SER A 83 -5.20 -22.93 -0.36
CA SER A 83 -3.74 -23.03 -0.28
C SER A 83 -2.97 -21.77 -0.71
N ASP A 84 -3.68 -20.72 -1.13
CA ASP A 84 -3.03 -19.56 -1.74
C ASP A 84 -2.65 -18.52 -0.68
N PRO A 85 -1.43 -17.97 -0.73
CA PRO A 85 -0.99 -16.95 0.19
C PRO A 85 -1.63 -15.59 -0.13
N PRO A 86 -1.68 -14.63 0.82
CA PRO A 86 -2.17 -13.28 0.54
C PRO A 86 -1.31 -12.56 -0.51
N LEU A 87 -1.91 -11.68 -1.31
CA LEU A 87 -1.18 -10.84 -2.25
C LEU A 87 -0.45 -9.71 -1.49
N CYS A 88 0.78 -9.39 -1.90
CA CYS A 88 1.50 -8.21 -1.41
C CYS A 88 1.40 -7.10 -2.45
N LEU A 89 0.63 -6.06 -2.15
CA LEU A 89 0.42 -4.91 -3.02
C LEU A 89 1.28 -3.73 -2.54
N MET A 90 2.08 -3.16 -3.44
CA MET A 90 2.86 -1.95 -3.19
C MET A 90 2.34 -0.81 -4.07
N ILE A 91 2.13 0.35 -3.46
CA ILE A 91 1.61 1.55 -4.12
C ILE A 91 2.60 2.68 -3.88
N GLY A 92 3.12 3.27 -4.95
CA GLY A 92 3.93 4.48 -4.90
C GLY A 92 3.09 5.70 -5.19
N TYR A 93 3.21 6.71 -4.33
CA TYR A 93 2.59 8.02 -4.48
C TYR A 93 3.63 9.07 -4.87
N ALA A 94 3.15 10.24 -5.30
CA ALA A 94 4.01 11.39 -5.54
C ALA A 94 4.75 11.87 -4.29
N ASP A 95 4.23 11.56 -3.10
CA ASP A 95 4.74 12.01 -1.80
C ASP A 95 5.15 10.85 -0.86
N GLY A 96 5.12 9.60 -1.32
CA GLY A 96 5.36 8.46 -0.45
C GLY A 96 5.10 7.10 -1.07
N MET A 97 4.91 6.09 -0.23
CA MET A 97 4.46 4.76 -0.65
C MET A 97 3.70 4.03 0.48
N GLN A 98 2.95 3.01 0.10
CA GLN A 98 2.31 2.06 1.00
C GLN A 98 2.53 0.61 0.54
N ILE A 99 2.46 -0.31 1.50
CA ILE A 99 2.46 -1.76 1.27
C ILE A 99 1.24 -2.36 1.98
N TRP A 100 0.53 -3.23 1.28
CA TRP A 100 -0.72 -3.86 1.72
C TRP A 100 -0.64 -5.37 1.55
N SER A 101 -1.23 -6.12 2.48
CA SER A 101 -1.52 -7.54 2.37
C SER A 101 -3.00 -7.70 2.01
N ILE A 102 -3.31 -8.46 0.96
CA ILE A 102 -4.69 -8.70 0.53
C ILE A 102 -4.98 -10.19 0.67
N SER A 103 -5.92 -10.54 1.55
CA SER A 103 -6.38 -11.91 1.71
C SER A 103 -7.24 -12.36 0.53
N LEU A 104 -7.45 -13.67 0.38
CA LEU A 104 -8.37 -14.21 -0.62
C LEU A 104 -9.81 -13.71 -0.44
N GLY A 105 -10.20 -13.41 0.80
CA GLY A 105 -11.50 -12.81 1.11
C GLY A 105 -11.63 -11.36 0.63
N GLY A 106 -10.57 -10.78 0.04
CA GLY A 106 -10.52 -9.40 -0.43
C GLY A 106 -10.32 -8.37 0.68
N GLU A 107 -10.06 -8.82 1.91
CA GLU A 107 -9.69 -7.92 3.01
C GLU A 107 -8.24 -7.46 2.79
N ALA A 108 -8.04 -6.14 2.75
CA ALA A 108 -6.74 -5.51 2.57
C ALA A 108 -6.28 -4.89 3.88
N LYS A 109 -5.06 -5.22 4.31
CA LYS A 109 -4.42 -4.69 5.52
C LYS A 109 -3.15 -3.93 5.16
N GLU A 110 -3.05 -2.68 5.60
CA GLU A 110 -1.84 -1.88 5.46
C GLU A 110 -0.74 -2.48 6.36
N LEU A 111 0.41 -2.77 5.77
CA LEU A 111 1.60 -3.27 6.44
C LEU A 111 2.62 -2.16 6.68
N PHE A 112 2.72 -1.21 5.75
CA PHE A 112 3.72 -0.15 5.77
C PHE A 112 3.18 1.09 5.06
N SER A 113 3.51 2.27 5.59
CA SER A 113 3.14 3.56 5.00
C SER A 113 4.19 4.60 5.35
N VAL A 114 4.63 5.36 4.35
CA VAL A 114 5.63 6.42 4.52
C VAL A 114 5.36 7.57 3.56
N ARG A 115 5.51 8.81 4.05
CA ARG A 115 5.29 10.05 3.30
C ARG A 115 6.56 10.92 3.27
N HIS A 116 7.67 10.35 2.80
CA HIS A 116 8.98 11.01 2.76
C HIS A 116 9.41 11.43 1.35
N GLY A 117 8.43 11.81 0.53
CA GLY A 117 8.64 12.25 -0.84
C GLY A 117 8.58 11.09 -1.87
N PRO A 118 8.74 11.42 -3.16
CA PRO A 118 8.51 10.50 -4.26
C PRO A 118 9.45 9.30 -4.23
N VAL A 119 8.86 8.13 -4.38
CA VAL A 119 9.58 6.85 -4.49
C VAL A 119 9.53 6.41 -5.95
N ARG A 120 10.67 6.22 -6.59
CA ARG A 120 10.73 5.77 -7.99
C ARG A 120 10.50 4.27 -8.12
N ALA A 121 11.03 3.51 -7.17
CA ALA A 121 10.88 2.07 -7.09
C ALA A 121 11.13 1.61 -5.66
N ALA A 122 10.52 0.50 -5.28
CA ALA A 122 10.81 -0.21 -4.05
C ALA A 122 10.70 -1.72 -4.31
N HIS A 123 11.40 -2.52 -3.51
CA HIS A 123 11.41 -3.98 -3.64
C HIS A 123 11.66 -4.62 -2.28
N ILE A 124 10.88 -5.65 -1.94
CA ILE A 124 11.12 -6.45 -0.74
C ILE A 124 12.24 -7.43 -1.06
N LEU A 125 13.33 -7.39 -0.29
CA LEU A 125 14.49 -8.22 -0.56
C LEU A 125 14.20 -9.67 -0.14
N PRO A 126 14.49 -10.66 -1.01
CA PRO A 126 14.25 -12.06 -0.70
C PRO A 126 15.10 -12.53 0.48
N ALA A 127 14.59 -13.50 1.26
CA ALA A 127 15.41 -14.24 2.21
C ALA A 127 16.61 -14.88 1.49
N PRO A 128 17.82 -14.80 2.05
CA PRO A 128 18.97 -15.43 1.44
C PRO A 128 18.86 -16.95 1.63
N HIS A 129 19.64 -17.71 0.87
CA HIS A 129 19.73 -19.13 1.11
C HIS A 129 20.63 -19.41 2.32
N ILE A 130 20.05 -19.84 3.43
CA ILE A 130 20.80 -20.13 4.66
C ILE A 130 21.49 -21.50 4.50
N SER A 131 22.79 -21.55 4.79
CA SER A 131 23.58 -22.78 4.81
C SER A 131 24.59 -22.72 5.96
N PRO A 132 25.25 -23.83 6.34
CA PRO A 132 26.24 -23.81 7.42
C PRO A 132 27.39 -22.80 7.21
N LEU A 133 27.62 -22.36 5.97
CA LEU A 133 28.64 -21.39 5.58
C LEU A 133 28.09 -19.98 5.30
N MET A 134 26.75 -19.82 5.26
CA MET A 134 26.08 -18.55 4.96
C MET A 134 24.96 -18.32 5.97
N ILE A 135 25.23 -17.44 6.92
CA ILE A 135 24.27 -17.01 7.95
C ILE A 135 23.66 -15.68 7.51
N ASP A 136 22.35 -15.55 7.69
CA ASP A 136 21.66 -14.29 7.44
C ASP A 136 21.85 -13.30 8.58
N GLY A 137 22.78 -12.35 8.42
CA GLY A 137 23.06 -11.33 9.42
C GLY A 137 21.90 -10.36 9.70
N PHE A 138 20.83 -10.40 8.91
CA PHE A 138 19.65 -9.55 9.08
C PHE A 138 18.38 -10.33 9.42
N ALA A 139 18.49 -11.61 9.80
CA ALA A 139 17.33 -12.48 10.07
C ALA A 139 16.28 -11.80 10.97
N ASP A 140 16.70 -11.20 12.08
CA ASP A 140 15.82 -10.54 13.05
C ASP A 140 15.19 -9.22 12.57
N LYS A 141 15.67 -8.69 11.43
CA LYS A 141 15.22 -7.41 10.85
C LYS A 141 14.41 -7.60 9.57
N ARG A 142 14.20 -8.85 9.14
CA ARG A 142 13.38 -9.13 7.96
C ARG A 142 11.89 -8.88 8.24
N PRO A 143 11.11 -8.53 7.21
CA PRO A 143 11.51 -8.34 5.81
C PRO A 143 12.31 -7.04 5.59
N LEU A 144 13.28 -7.07 4.67
CA LEU A 144 14.07 -5.89 4.30
C LEU A 144 13.46 -5.22 3.06
N LEU A 145 13.36 -3.89 3.07
CA LEU A 145 12.82 -3.11 1.97
C LEU A 145 13.93 -2.27 1.32
N GLY A 146 14.22 -2.53 0.04
CA GLY A 146 15.04 -1.66 -0.79
C GLY A 146 14.20 -0.53 -1.39
N VAL A 147 14.64 0.73 -1.27
CA VAL A 147 13.89 1.90 -1.76
C VAL A 147 14.78 2.81 -2.59
N CYS A 148 14.35 3.11 -3.82
CA CYS A 148 14.95 4.12 -4.67
C CYS A 148 14.15 5.43 -4.57
N LYS A 149 14.69 6.40 -3.83
CA LYS A 149 14.11 7.75 -3.74
C LYS A 149 14.34 8.51 -5.05
N SER A 150 13.39 9.36 -5.44
CA SER A 150 13.63 10.28 -6.55
C SER A 150 14.59 11.39 -6.10
N THR A 151 15.72 11.51 -6.78
CA THR A 151 16.65 12.63 -6.62
C THR A 151 16.04 13.84 -7.34
N GLY A 152 15.26 14.66 -6.62
CA GLY A 152 14.54 15.78 -7.21
C GLY A 152 14.00 16.83 -6.23
N SER A 153 14.59 16.98 -5.04
CA SER A 153 14.43 18.19 -4.23
C SER A 153 15.55 18.25 -3.19
N SER A 154 16.72 18.68 -3.64
CA SER A 154 17.59 19.50 -2.79
C SER A 154 17.13 20.94 -3.02
N GLY A 155 16.11 21.35 -2.26
CA GLY A 155 15.77 22.75 -2.05
C GLY A 155 16.51 23.27 -0.83
#